data_AF-A0AAV1TYT6-F1
#
_entry.id   AF-A0AAV1TYT6-F1
#
_cell.length_a   1.000
_cell.length_b   1.000
_cell.length_c   1.000
_cell.angle_alpha   90.00
_cell.angle_beta   90.00
_cell.angle_gamma   90.00
#
_symmetry.space_group_name_H-M   'P 1'
#
loop_
_entity.id
_entity.type
_entity.pdbx_description
1 polymer ?
#
loop_
_entity_poly.entity_id
_entity_poly.type
_entity_poly.pdbx_seq_one_letter_code
_entity_poly.pdbx_strand_id
1 'polypeptide(L)'
;MSPSSADSAPDADFAFNMDAATATNARINKFDSTNFHTWKFKMQMVLEERDLWEVTSGKIELEHLATTLDQSTFKRKSWKALAIIGLAMEDLQLPLVRSSSGAHDAWSRLEGHFEKRSLANKLFLRRRFFTTRMEEGDDVLRHINKIKTLAEQLDAVGAPSRADSLSWELVTSRLLHEDMKRKEQGSDGVAAGQAYMTGEKKRS
;
A
#
# COMPACT_ATOMS: atom_id res chain seq x y z
N MET A 1 64.61 22.47 11.30
CA MET A 1 63.56 22.39 12.34
C MET A 1 62.23 22.31 11.59
N SER A 2 61.67 21.11 11.48
CA SER A 2 60.38 20.87 10.83
C SER A 2 59.33 20.60 11.91
N PRO A 3 58.09 21.10 11.79
CA PRO A 3 57.10 21.00 12.86
C PRO A 3 56.40 19.63 12.86
N SER A 4 56.05 19.23 14.07
CA SER A 4 55.39 17.99 14.49
C SER A 4 54.06 17.74 13.77
N SER A 5 53.86 16.52 13.27
CA SER A 5 52.53 16.00 12.92
C SER A 5 51.72 15.79 14.19
N ALA A 6 50.59 16.49 14.31
CA ALA A 6 49.55 16.15 15.26
C ALA A 6 48.71 15.03 14.64
N ASP A 7 48.81 13.85 15.23
CA ASP A 7 47.98 12.69 14.94
C ASP A 7 46.59 12.95 15.54
N SER A 8 45.64 13.40 14.70
CA SER A 8 44.25 13.55 15.09
C SER A 8 43.58 12.17 15.08
N ALA A 9 43.38 11.60 16.26
CA ALA A 9 42.61 10.39 16.45
C ALA A 9 41.18 10.54 15.87
N PRO A 10 40.61 9.51 15.24
CA PRO A 10 39.22 9.54 14.79
C PRO A 10 38.26 9.51 15.99
N ASP A 11 37.35 10.48 16.03
CA ASP A 11 36.30 10.66 17.05
C ASP A 11 35.53 9.36 17.34
N ALA A 12 35.64 8.88 18.58
CA ALA A 12 34.95 7.69 19.11
C ALA A 12 33.41 7.79 19.04
N ASP A 13 32.87 9.00 18.91
CA ASP A 13 31.44 9.27 18.73
C ASP A 13 30.88 8.74 17.39
N PHE A 14 31.75 8.49 16.40
CA PHE A 14 31.34 7.98 15.10
C PHE A 14 30.95 6.49 15.14
N ALA A 15 31.69 5.68 15.92
CA ALA A 15 31.48 4.24 15.99
C ALA A 15 30.21 3.87 16.76
N PHE A 16 29.97 4.53 17.89
CA PHE A 16 28.81 4.23 18.75
C PHE A 16 27.47 4.53 18.06
N ASN A 17 27.46 5.54 17.18
CA ASN A 17 26.24 5.99 16.52
C ASN A 17 25.94 5.23 15.20
N MET A 18 26.93 4.51 14.63
CA MET A 18 26.75 3.67 13.44
C MET A 18 26.14 2.31 13.80
N ASP A 19 26.47 1.73 14.96
CA ASP A 19 25.88 0.48 15.42
C ASP A 19 24.39 0.63 15.76
N ALA A 20 24.02 1.72 16.45
CA ALA A 20 22.61 2.07 16.66
C ALA A 20 21.89 2.32 15.33
N ALA A 21 22.59 2.90 14.34
CA ALA A 21 22.03 3.20 13.04
C ALA A 21 21.64 1.94 12.24
N THR A 22 22.44 0.89 12.35
CA THR A 22 22.17 -0.44 11.78
C THR A 22 21.04 -1.14 12.55
N ALA A 23 21.05 -1.03 13.88
CA ALA A 23 20.12 -1.73 14.77
C ALA A 23 18.64 -1.30 14.61
N THR A 24 18.34 -0.01 14.41
CA THR A 24 16.95 0.43 14.19
C THR A 24 16.47 0.22 12.76
N ASN A 25 17.35 0.26 11.76
CA ASN A 25 16.99 -0.16 10.40
C ASN A 25 16.66 -1.66 10.34
N ALA A 26 17.32 -2.48 11.17
CA ALA A 26 17.00 -3.90 11.30
C ALA A 26 15.58 -4.17 11.85
N ARG A 27 14.89 -3.18 12.43
CA ARG A 27 13.51 -3.32 12.93
C ARG A 27 12.43 -3.01 11.90
N ILE A 28 12.77 -2.34 10.79
CA ILE A 28 11.83 -2.09 9.69
C ILE A 28 12.02 -3.17 8.63
N ASN A 29 10.94 -3.88 8.29
CA ASN A 29 10.94 -4.78 7.14
C ASN A 29 11.28 -4.00 5.87
N LYS A 30 12.15 -4.58 5.03
CA LYS A 30 12.50 -4.00 3.73
C LYS A 30 11.23 -3.70 2.94
N PHE A 31 11.21 -2.53 2.28
CA PHE A 31 10.06 -2.13 1.48
C PHE A 31 9.96 -2.95 0.19
N ASP A 32 8.92 -3.79 0.13
CA ASP A 32 8.62 -4.72 -0.97
C ASP A 32 7.62 -4.15 -1.99
N SER A 33 7.43 -2.82 -2.01
CA SER A 33 6.41 -2.07 -2.76
C SER A 33 4.97 -2.17 -2.26
N THR A 34 4.69 -3.00 -1.25
CA THR A 34 3.35 -3.13 -0.67
C THR A 34 3.16 -2.22 0.54
N ASN A 35 1.92 -1.77 0.76
CA ASN A 35 1.53 -0.97 1.92
C ASN A 35 2.48 0.22 2.21
N PHE A 36 2.73 1.02 1.17
CA PHE A 36 3.62 2.19 1.24
C PHE A 36 3.28 3.13 2.41
N HIS A 37 2.00 3.31 2.76
CA HIS A 37 1.61 4.16 3.88
C HIS A 37 2.14 3.67 5.23
N THR A 38 2.07 2.36 5.49
CA THR A 38 2.58 1.78 6.74
C THR A 38 4.10 1.86 6.79
N TRP A 39 4.77 1.54 5.67
CA TRP A 39 6.22 1.66 5.59
C TRP A 39 6.69 3.11 5.73
N LYS A 40 6.04 4.05 5.04
CA LYS A 40 6.30 5.49 5.11
C LYS A 40 6.19 5.98 6.55
N PHE A 41 5.14 5.61 7.27
CA PHE A 41 4.97 5.98 8.67
C PHE A 41 6.08 5.42 9.57
N LYS A 42 6.44 4.14 9.41
CA LYS A 42 7.56 3.54 10.17
C LYS A 42 8.89 4.23 9.86
N MET A 43 9.14 4.54 8.60
CA MET A 43 10.35 5.23 8.16
C MET A 43 10.41 6.66 8.70
N GLN A 44 9.28 7.37 8.70
CA GLN A 44 9.16 8.68 9.35
C GLN A 44 9.57 8.62 10.82
N MET A 45 9.07 7.64 11.59
CA MET A 45 9.44 7.48 13.00
C MET A 45 10.94 7.24 13.21
N VAL A 46 11.59 6.46 12.34
CA VAL A 46 13.05 6.23 12.42
C VAL A 46 13.86 7.48 12.05
N LEU A 47 13.37 8.29 11.11
CA LEU A 47 14.03 9.55 10.76
C LEU A 47 13.81 10.63 11.83
N GLU A 48 12.64 10.64 12.50
CA GLU A 48 12.33 11.54 13.61
C GLU A 48 13.18 11.22 14.84
N GLU A 49 13.31 9.93 15.21
CA GLU A 49 14.16 9.46 16.32
C GLU A 49 15.64 9.91 16.19
N ARG A 50 16.07 10.24 14.97
CA ARG A 50 17.47 10.58 14.67
C ARG A 50 17.68 12.04 14.30
N ASP A 51 16.66 12.89 14.44
CA ASP A 51 16.70 14.31 14.04
C ASP A 51 17.12 14.51 12.56
N LEU A 52 16.67 13.58 11.70
CA LEU A 52 16.94 13.56 10.25
C LEU A 52 15.71 13.90 9.41
N TRP A 53 14.52 13.87 10.01
CA TRP A 53 13.26 14.11 9.30
C TRP A 53 13.19 15.52 8.71
N GLU A 54 13.66 16.54 9.42
CA GLU A 54 13.60 17.95 8.96
C GLU A 54 14.32 18.18 7.62
N VAL A 55 15.43 17.47 7.41
CA VAL A 55 16.22 17.49 6.17
C VAL A 55 15.55 16.70 5.05
N THR A 56 14.80 15.66 5.41
CA THR A 56 14.11 14.76 4.47
C THR A 56 12.77 15.33 4.02
N SER A 57 12.06 16.03 4.91
CA SER A 57 10.75 16.62 4.64
C SER A 57 10.84 17.97 3.92
N GLY A 58 12.03 18.51 3.71
CA GLY A 58 12.25 19.82 3.11
C GLY A 58 11.89 21.01 4.01
N LYS A 59 11.74 20.81 5.32
CA LYS A 59 11.43 21.91 6.26
C LYS A 59 12.61 22.86 6.46
N ILE A 60 13.83 22.38 6.23
CA ILE A 60 15.05 23.17 6.20
C ILE A 60 15.56 23.15 4.77
N GLU A 61 15.36 24.24 4.03
CA GLU A 61 16.03 24.43 2.76
C GLU A 61 17.46 24.90 3.01
N LEU A 62 18.42 24.35 2.25
CA LEU A 62 19.84 24.72 2.31
C LEU A 62 20.05 26.25 2.22
N GLU A 63 19.11 26.95 1.58
CA GLU A 63 19.08 28.41 1.37
C GLU A 63 18.96 29.23 2.67
N HIS A 64 18.46 28.64 3.76
CA HIS A 64 18.32 29.31 5.05
C HIS A 64 19.54 29.16 5.96
N LEU A 65 20.57 28.40 5.55
CA LEU A 65 21.77 28.15 6.34
C LEU A 65 22.87 29.16 5.99
N ALA A 66 23.05 30.15 6.87
CA ALA A 66 23.97 31.27 6.69
C ALA A 66 25.47 30.88 6.74
N THR A 67 25.80 29.72 7.32
CA THR A 67 27.18 29.31 7.59
C THR A 67 27.59 28.09 6.76
N THR A 68 28.83 28.06 6.25
CA THR A 68 29.41 26.90 5.53
C THR A 68 29.45 25.62 6.39
N LEU A 69 29.61 25.78 7.71
CA LEU A 69 29.55 24.68 8.68
C LEU A 69 28.15 24.05 8.74
N ASP A 70 27.11 24.88 8.72
CA ASP A 70 25.70 24.44 8.73
C ASP A 70 25.32 23.72 7.43
N GLN A 71 25.84 24.18 6.29
CA GLN A 71 25.65 23.48 5.01
C GLN A 71 26.32 22.10 4.98
N SER A 72 27.49 21.97 5.61
CA SER A 72 28.20 20.67 5.70
C SER A 72 27.47 19.68 6.60
N THR A 73 26.92 20.14 7.74
CA THR A 73 26.14 19.30 8.65
C THR A 73 24.81 18.90 8.02
N PHE A 74 24.16 19.81 7.27
CA PHE A 74 22.96 19.51 6.49
C PHE A 74 23.21 18.45 5.43
N LYS A 75 24.28 18.59 4.62
CA LYS A 75 24.65 17.57 3.62
C LYS A 75 24.90 16.22 4.29
N ARG A 76 25.63 16.20 5.40
CA ARG A 76 25.89 14.96 6.16
C ARG A 76 24.59 14.32 6.66
N LYS A 77 23.66 15.09 7.22
CA LYS A 77 22.34 14.60 7.64
C LYS A 77 21.53 14.07 6.44
N SER A 78 21.55 14.77 5.31
CA SER A 78 20.87 14.35 4.07
C SER A 78 21.42 13.04 3.54
N TRP A 79 22.74 12.87 3.45
CA TRP A 79 23.34 11.59 3.03
C TRP A 79 23.05 10.46 4.02
N LYS A 80 23.04 10.74 5.33
CA LYS A 80 22.68 9.75 6.36
C LYS A 80 21.22 9.30 6.21
N ALA A 81 20.29 10.23 6.00
CA ALA A 81 18.89 9.90 5.76
C ALA A 81 18.71 9.11 4.46
N LEU A 82 19.40 9.50 3.38
CA LEU A 82 19.36 8.79 2.10
C LEU A 82 19.87 7.34 2.25
N ALA A 83 20.95 7.13 2.99
CA ALA A 83 21.47 5.79 3.28
C ALA A 83 20.48 4.95 4.08
N ILE A 84 19.81 5.53 5.07
CA ILE A 84 18.77 4.84 5.87
C ILE A 84 17.62 4.40 4.97
N ILE A 85 17.10 5.31 4.16
CA ILE A 85 16.01 5.06 3.21
C ILE A 85 16.42 3.94 2.23
N GLY A 86 17.61 4.05 1.63
CA GLY A 86 18.11 3.04 0.70
C GLY A 86 18.27 1.66 1.32
N LEU A 87 18.81 1.57 2.53
CA LEU A 87 19.00 0.29 3.23
C LEU A 87 17.68 -0.36 3.69
N ALA A 88 16.64 0.44 3.89
CA ALA A 88 15.31 -0.03 4.25
C ALA A 88 14.43 -0.39 3.04
N MET A 89 14.99 -0.35 1.82
CA MET A 89 14.32 -0.74 0.59
C MET A 89 14.77 -2.12 0.10
N GLU A 90 13.87 -2.81 -0.60
CA GLU A 90 14.23 -4.00 -1.36
C GLU A 90 14.97 -3.63 -2.65
N ASP A 91 15.87 -4.50 -3.10
CA ASP A 91 16.76 -4.27 -4.24
C ASP A 91 16.01 -3.90 -5.52
N LEU A 92 14.80 -4.43 -5.71
CA LEU A 92 13.93 -4.13 -6.85
C LEU A 92 13.46 -2.67 -6.88
N GLN A 93 13.36 -2.02 -5.73
CA GLN A 93 12.87 -0.64 -5.59
C GLN A 93 14.02 0.39 -5.57
N LEU A 94 15.27 -0.05 -5.33
CA LEU A 94 16.46 0.81 -5.31
C LEU A 94 16.66 1.68 -6.56
N PRO A 95 16.32 1.25 -7.80
CA PRO A 95 16.48 2.10 -8.98
C PRO A 95 15.76 3.45 -8.88
N LEU A 96 14.64 3.50 -8.14
CA LEU A 96 13.86 4.71 -7.93
C LEU A 96 14.60 5.75 -7.07
N VAL A 97 15.36 5.27 -6.08
CA VAL A 97 16.11 6.12 -5.13
C VAL A 97 17.55 6.37 -5.58
N ARG A 98 18.17 5.45 -6.34
CA ARG A 98 19.56 5.52 -6.81
C ARG A 98 19.88 6.80 -7.61
N SER A 99 18.90 7.35 -8.31
CA SER A 99 19.07 8.57 -9.13
C SER A 99 18.84 9.88 -8.37
N SER A 100 18.63 9.82 -7.06
CA SER A 100 18.27 10.99 -6.25
C SER A 100 19.49 11.76 -5.79
N SER A 101 19.41 13.09 -5.80
CA SER A 101 20.52 13.98 -5.42
C SER A 101 20.64 14.24 -3.91
N GLY A 102 19.67 13.78 -3.11
CA GLY A 102 19.64 13.90 -1.66
C GLY A 102 18.41 13.21 -1.04
N ALA A 103 18.32 13.23 0.30
CA ALA A 103 17.22 12.57 1.01
C ALA A 103 15.85 13.12 0.65
N HIS A 104 15.71 14.45 0.50
CA HIS A 104 14.45 15.06 0.10
C HIS A 104 14.01 14.61 -1.31
N ASP A 105 14.90 14.66 -2.30
CA ASP A 105 14.56 14.25 -3.67
C ASP A 105 14.15 12.76 -3.70
N ALA A 106 14.89 11.90 -2.98
CA ALA A 106 14.52 10.50 -2.82
C ALA A 106 13.14 10.33 -2.20
N TRP A 107 12.86 11.06 -1.11
CA TRP A 107 11.60 11.00 -0.40
C TRP A 107 10.42 11.46 -1.27
N SER A 108 10.56 12.58 -1.98
CA SER A 108 9.53 13.10 -2.88
C SER A 108 9.26 12.17 -4.06
N ARG A 109 10.29 11.51 -4.61
CA ARG A 109 10.12 10.49 -5.67
C ARG A 109 9.36 9.27 -5.16
N LEU A 110 9.69 8.81 -3.94
CA LEU A 110 8.99 7.70 -3.30
C LEU A 110 7.51 8.03 -3.10
N GLU A 111 7.20 9.20 -2.53
CA GLU A 111 5.82 9.67 -2.36
C GLU A 111 5.10 9.77 -3.72
N GLY A 112 5.71 10.44 -4.70
CA GLY A 112 5.11 10.62 -6.02
C GLY A 112 4.82 9.30 -6.74
N HIS A 113 5.70 8.31 -6.63
CA HIS A 113 5.55 7.02 -7.29
C HIS A 113 4.56 6.11 -6.57
N PHE A 114 4.72 5.94 -5.26
CA PHE A 114 3.94 4.96 -4.51
C PHE A 114 2.62 5.50 -3.95
N GLU A 115 2.48 6.80 -3.66
CA GLU A 115 1.18 7.33 -3.25
C GLU A 115 0.20 7.35 -4.40
N LYS A 116 0.61 7.78 -5.60
CA LYS A 116 -0.25 7.75 -6.79
C LYS A 116 -0.67 6.31 -7.11
N ARG A 117 0.27 5.37 -7.08
CA ARG A 117 -0.01 3.94 -7.32
C ARG A 117 -0.89 3.34 -6.24
N SER A 118 -0.63 3.64 -4.96
CA SER A 118 -1.44 3.21 -3.81
C SER A 118 -2.87 3.75 -3.89
N LEU A 119 -3.03 5.05 -4.18
CA LEU A 119 -4.33 5.70 -4.30
C LEU A 119 -5.12 5.16 -5.50
N ALA A 120 -4.48 5.04 -6.67
CA ALA A 120 -5.09 4.44 -7.85
C ALA A 120 -5.52 3.00 -7.59
N ASN A 121 -4.69 2.20 -6.91
CA ASN A 121 -5.02 0.83 -6.54
C ASN A 121 -6.19 0.76 -5.54
N LYS A 122 -6.18 1.62 -4.50
CA LYS A 122 -7.29 1.74 -3.55
C LYS A 122 -8.61 2.10 -4.23
N LEU A 123 -8.59 3.10 -5.11
CA LEU A 123 -9.77 3.53 -5.87
C LEU A 123 -10.25 2.44 -6.83
N PHE A 124 -9.34 1.76 -7.51
CA PHE A 124 -9.65 0.65 -8.41
C PHE A 124 -10.32 -0.50 -7.65
N LEU A 125 -9.73 -0.96 -6.54
CA LEU A 125 -10.28 -2.02 -5.71
C LEU A 125 -11.63 -1.63 -5.12
N ARG A 126 -11.76 -0.39 -4.63
CA ARG A 126 -13.02 0.11 -4.05
C ARG A 126 -14.12 0.17 -5.10
N ARG A 127 -13.84 0.74 -6.28
CA ARG A 127 -14.79 0.74 -7.40
C ARG A 127 -15.20 -0.68 -7.74
N ARG A 128 -14.24 -1.57 -7.92
CA ARG A 128 -14.48 -2.95 -8.30
C ARG A 128 -15.31 -3.70 -7.25
N PHE A 129 -15.06 -3.50 -5.96
CA PHE A 129 -15.88 -4.02 -4.87
C PHE A 129 -17.35 -3.58 -5.01
N PHE A 130 -17.61 -2.27 -5.00
CA PHE A 130 -18.96 -1.72 -5.08
C PHE A 130 -19.70 -1.96 -6.41
N THR A 131 -18.99 -2.18 -7.51
CA THR A 131 -19.60 -2.44 -8.82
C THR A 131 -19.70 -3.92 -9.15
N THR A 132 -19.17 -4.81 -8.31
CA THR A 132 -19.24 -6.26 -8.55
C THR A 132 -20.69 -6.71 -8.38
N ARG A 133 -21.28 -7.24 -9.44
CA ARG A 133 -22.63 -7.80 -9.45
C ARG A 133 -22.58 -9.25 -9.88
N MET A 134 -23.51 -10.04 -9.39
CA MET A 134 -23.67 -11.42 -9.86
C MET A 134 -24.33 -11.38 -11.23
N GLU A 135 -23.74 -12.06 -12.21
CA GLU A 135 -24.28 -12.16 -13.57
C GLU A 135 -25.24 -13.35 -13.68
N GLU A 136 -26.05 -13.35 -14.73
CA GLU A 136 -27.01 -14.41 -15.00
C GLU A 136 -26.28 -15.74 -15.27
N GLY A 137 -26.55 -16.76 -14.45
CA GLY A 137 -25.87 -18.05 -14.49
C GLY A 137 -24.55 -18.14 -13.71
N ASP A 138 -24.13 -17.08 -13.01
CA ASP A 138 -22.91 -17.12 -12.17
C ASP A 138 -23.17 -17.85 -10.85
N ASP A 139 -22.24 -18.71 -10.43
CA ASP A 139 -22.37 -19.47 -9.18
C ASP A 139 -22.22 -18.56 -7.94
N VAL A 140 -23.12 -18.72 -6.98
CA VAL A 140 -23.18 -17.89 -5.76
C VAL A 140 -21.92 -18.01 -4.93
N LEU A 141 -21.40 -19.22 -4.75
CA LEU A 141 -20.19 -19.45 -3.95
C LEU A 141 -18.98 -18.78 -4.63
N ARG A 142 -18.89 -18.89 -5.96
CA ARG A 142 -17.88 -18.19 -6.76
C ARG A 142 -17.99 -16.67 -6.61
N HIS A 143 -19.20 -16.12 -6.63
CA HIS A 143 -19.43 -14.69 -6.45
C HIS A 143 -19.09 -14.21 -5.03
N ILE A 144 -19.48 -14.96 -4.00
CA ILE A 144 -19.12 -14.68 -2.60
C ILE A 144 -17.59 -14.67 -2.44
N ASN A 145 -16.89 -15.65 -3.03
CA ASN A 145 -15.43 -15.68 -3.02
C ASN A 145 -14.82 -14.48 -3.75
N LYS A 146 -15.38 -14.02 -4.88
CA LYS A 146 -14.92 -12.80 -5.57
C LYS A 146 -15.01 -11.57 -4.65
N ILE A 147 -16.14 -11.36 -3.99
CA ILE A 147 -16.34 -10.22 -3.05
C ILE A 147 -15.39 -10.34 -1.86
N LYS A 148 -15.26 -11.54 -1.27
CA LYS A 148 -14.36 -11.79 -0.15
C LYS A 148 -12.90 -11.47 -0.49
N THR A 149 -12.42 -11.92 -1.64
CA THR A 149 -11.06 -11.62 -2.12
C THR A 149 -10.86 -10.12 -2.32
N LEU A 150 -11.86 -9.39 -2.84
CA LEU A 150 -11.78 -7.93 -2.99
C LEU A 150 -11.73 -7.22 -1.63
N ALA A 151 -12.46 -7.71 -0.63
CA ALA A 151 -12.40 -7.20 0.74
C ALA A 151 -11.02 -7.43 1.37
N GLU A 152 -10.47 -8.64 1.24
CA GLU A 152 -9.13 -8.98 1.71
C GLU A 152 -8.05 -8.11 1.03
N GLN A 153 -8.20 -7.84 -0.28
CA GLN A 153 -7.32 -6.93 -1.01
C GLN A 153 -7.43 -5.48 -0.53
N LEU A 154 -8.64 -5.02 -0.19
CA LEU A 154 -8.89 -3.69 0.39
C LEU A 154 -8.27 -3.55 1.78
N ASP A 155 -8.34 -4.59 2.61
CA ASP A 155 -7.69 -4.65 3.92
C ASP A 155 -6.16 -4.61 3.77
N ALA A 156 -5.60 -5.39 2.84
CA ALA A 156 -4.16 -5.46 2.58
C ALA A 156 -3.56 -4.11 2.15
N VAL A 157 -4.31 -3.29 1.41
CA VAL A 157 -3.87 -1.94 1.02
C VAL A 157 -4.15 -0.86 2.08
N GLY A 158 -4.67 -1.24 3.25
CA GLY A 158 -5.00 -0.33 4.34
C GLY A 158 -6.18 0.58 4.01
N ALA A 159 -7.15 0.06 3.25
CA ALA A 159 -8.42 0.74 2.95
C ALA A 159 -9.59 -0.19 3.26
N PRO A 160 -9.78 -0.58 4.53
CA PRO A 160 -10.69 -1.65 4.89
C PRO A 160 -12.12 -1.35 4.43
N SER A 161 -12.76 -2.38 3.86
CA SER A 161 -14.19 -2.31 3.57
C SER A 161 -14.95 -2.31 4.91
N ARG A 162 -15.87 -1.37 5.11
CA ARG A 162 -16.69 -1.35 6.34
C ARG A 162 -17.47 -2.66 6.40
N ALA A 163 -17.51 -3.34 7.55
CA ALA A 163 -18.18 -4.65 7.69
C ALA A 163 -19.64 -4.62 7.19
N ASP A 164 -20.35 -3.51 7.46
CA ASP A 164 -21.70 -3.25 6.98
C ASP A 164 -21.79 -3.31 5.44
N SER A 165 -20.74 -2.84 4.75
CA SER A 165 -20.65 -2.83 3.29
C SER A 165 -20.49 -4.24 2.71
N LEU A 166 -19.71 -5.11 3.37
CA LEU A 166 -19.58 -6.50 2.97
C LEU A 166 -20.90 -7.25 3.20
N SER A 167 -21.55 -6.99 4.35
CA SER A 167 -22.81 -7.63 4.71
C SER A 167 -23.92 -7.31 3.71
N TRP A 168 -24.04 -6.04 3.27
CA TRP A 168 -25.08 -5.63 2.33
C TRP A 168 -24.83 -6.21 0.92
N GLU A 169 -23.58 -6.30 0.46
CA GLU A 169 -23.24 -6.93 -0.82
C GLU A 169 -23.55 -8.43 -0.80
N LEU A 170 -23.20 -9.13 0.29
CA LEU A 170 -23.52 -10.55 0.44
C LEU A 170 -25.03 -10.82 0.52
N VAL A 171 -25.76 -9.97 1.25
CA VAL A 171 -27.23 -10.07 1.36
C VAL A 171 -27.89 -9.80 0.01
N THR A 172 -27.42 -8.80 -0.75
CA THR A 172 -27.96 -8.54 -2.09
C THR A 172 -27.64 -9.64 -3.09
N SER A 173 -26.44 -10.21 -3.07
CA SER A 173 -26.12 -11.35 -3.94
C SER A 173 -26.96 -12.59 -3.61
N ARG A 174 -27.26 -12.85 -2.32
CA ARG A 174 -28.17 -13.93 -1.92
C ARG A 174 -29.62 -13.67 -2.35
N LEU A 175 -30.12 -12.45 -2.15
CA LEU A 175 -31.47 -12.06 -2.58
C LEU A 175 -31.65 -12.18 -4.10
N LEU A 176 -30.65 -11.76 -4.88
CA LEU A 176 -30.68 -11.89 -6.34
C LEU A 176 -30.69 -13.36 -6.77
N HIS A 177 -29.86 -14.21 -6.15
CA HIS A 177 -29.89 -15.64 -6.42
C HIS A 177 -31.25 -16.28 -6.09
N GLU A 178 -31.85 -15.93 -4.95
CA GLU A 178 -33.17 -16.45 -4.58
C GLU A 178 -34.30 -15.96 -5.50
N ASP A 179 -34.23 -14.72 -6.01
CA ASP A 179 -35.17 -14.21 -7.02
C ASP A 179 -35.01 -14.94 -8.36
N MET A 180 -33.77 -15.19 -8.79
CA MET A 180 -33.48 -15.96 -10.01
C MET A 180 -33.98 -17.39 -9.90
N LYS A 181 -33.70 -18.08 -8.80
CA LYS A 181 -34.19 -19.44 -8.55
C LYS A 181 -35.72 -19.51 -8.55
N ARG A 182 -36.39 -18.48 -8.03
CA ARG A 182 -37.87 -18.38 -8.08
C ARG A 182 -38.40 -18.22 -9.50
N LYS A 183 -37.71 -17.45 -10.36
CA LYS A 183 -38.08 -17.28 -11.77
C LYS A 183 -37.89 -18.55 -12.60
N GLU A 184 -36.79 -19.28 -12.40
CA GLU A 184 -36.56 -20.57 -13.08
C GLU A 184 -37.59 -21.62 -12.68
N GLN A 185 -37.88 -21.77 -11.38
CA GLN A 185 -38.89 -22.73 -10.89
C GLN A 185 -40.32 -22.35 -11.30
N GLY A 186 -40.62 -21.06 -11.43
CA GLY A 186 -41.90 -20.59 -11.93
C GLY A 186 -42.12 -20.85 -13.43
N SER A 187 -41.06 -20.83 -14.24
CA SER A 187 -41.12 -21.10 -15.68
C SER A 187 -41.38 -22.59 -15.98
N ASP A 188 -40.70 -23.50 -15.29
CA ASP A 188 -40.87 -24.94 -15.48
C ASP A 188 -42.27 -25.43 -15.03
N GLY A 189 -42.85 -24.80 -14.00
CA GLY A 189 -44.21 -25.11 -13.53
C GLY A 189 -45.31 -24.71 -14.52
N VAL A 190 -45.14 -23.61 -15.25
CA VAL A 190 -46.10 -23.16 -16.28
C VAL A 190 -46.04 -24.05 -17.53
N ALA A 191 -44.83 -24.45 -17.94
CA ALA A 191 -44.65 -25.37 -19.07
C ALA A 191 -45.26 -26.76 -18.80
N ALA A 192 -45.09 -27.30 -17.58
CA ALA A 192 -45.70 -28.56 -17.18
C ALA A 192 -47.24 -28.49 -17.10
N GLY A 193 -47.80 -27.39 -16.60
CA GLY A 193 -49.25 -27.17 -16.55
C GLY A 193 -49.90 -27.01 -17.93
N GLN A 194 -49.22 -26.36 -18.88
CA GLN A 194 -49.71 -26.23 -20.26
C GLN A 194 -49.65 -27.54 -21.06
N ALA A 195 -48.64 -28.39 -20.80
CA ALA A 195 -48.55 -29.73 -21.38
C ALA A 195 -49.67 -30.67 -20.89
N TYR A 196 -50.06 -30.56 -19.60
CA TYR A 196 -51.18 -31.31 -19.05
C TYR A 196 -52.52 -30.90 -19.70
N MET A 197 -52.77 -29.58 -19.83
CA MET A 197 -53.99 -29.04 -20.43
C MET A 197 -54.12 -29.29 -21.95
N THR A 198 -53.01 -29.54 -22.65
CA THR A 198 -53.03 -29.90 -24.08
C THR A 198 -53.10 -31.41 -24.33
N GLY A 199 -52.82 -32.25 -23.32
CA GLY A 199 -52.95 -33.70 -23.38
C GLY A 199 -54.39 -34.24 -23.27
N GLU A 200 -55.26 -33.56 -22.53
CA GLU A 200 -56.66 -34.01 -22.31
C GLU A 200 -57.59 -33.74 -23.51
N LYS A 201 -57.22 -32.86 -24.45
CA LYS A 201 -58.07 -32.53 -25.60
C LYS A 201 -57.99 -33.51 -26.78
N LYS A 202 -57.23 -34.61 -26.67
CA LYS A 202 -57.09 -35.64 -27.72
C LYS A 202 -57.74 -36.99 -27.39
N ARG A 203 -58.49 -37.09 -26.29
CA ARG A 203 -59.18 -38.31 -25.85
C ARG A 203 -60.68 -38.06 -25.66
N SER A 204 -61.37 -37.70 -26.73
CA SER A 204 -62.83 -37.87 -26.85
C SER A 204 -63.23 -38.02 -28.30
#